data_AF-A0A381S7V9-F1
#
_entry.id   AF-A0A381S7V9-F1
#
_cell.length_a   1.000
_cell.length_b   1.000
_cell.length_c   1.000
_cell.angle_alpha   90.00
_cell.angle_beta   90.00
_cell.angle_gamma   90.00
#
_symmetry.space_group_name_H-M   'P 1'
#
loop_
_entity.id
_entity.type
_entity.pdbx_description
1 polymer ?
#
loop_
_entity_poly.entity_id
_entity_poly.type
_entity_poly.pdbx_seq_one_letter_code
_entity_poly.pdbx_strand_id
1 'polypeptide(L)'
;MGIYETLYAFQKAFGTPMGESGTHPWSQGYPLTTQIPGGPAMPKSVDVDSADLLYPKAWGLPALRNEIAEYYNHHYEAGIDLENIMVFAGGRPGLVTLLLFLQSDINVRIASTEYTPY
;
A
#
# COMPACT_ATOMS: atom_id res chain seq x y z
N MET A 1 -1.63 -9.88 18.64
CA MET A 1 -1.83 -8.70 19.49
C MET A 1 -1.50 -7.47 18.65
N GLY A 2 -2.51 -6.66 18.34
CA GLY A 2 -2.32 -5.50 17.45
C GLY A 2 -1.55 -4.38 18.15
N ILE A 3 -0.91 -3.49 17.39
CA ILE A 3 -0.07 -2.45 18.01
C ILE A 3 -0.87 -1.52 18.95
N TYR A 4 -2.11 -1.19 18.60
CA TYR A 4 -2.99 -0.41 19.47
C TYR A 4 -3.37 -1.14 20.75
N GLU A 5 -3.55 -2.46 20.69
CA GLU A 5 -3.81 -3.29 21.86
C GLU A 5 -2.64 -3.24 22.83
N THR A 6 -1.41 -3.33 22.32
CA THR A 6 -0.17 -3.14 23.10
C THR A 6 -0.08 -1.74 23.70
N LEU A 7 -0.37 -0.68 22.93
CA LEU A 7 -0.33 0.70 23.41
C LEU A 7 -1.35 0.95 24.53
N TYR A 8 -2.57 0.43 24.40
CA TYR A 8 -3.61 0.57 25.43
C TYR A 8 -3.33 -0.28 26.66
N ALA A 9 -2.81 -1.51 26.49
CA ALA A 9 -2.41 -2.35 27.60
C ALA A 9 -1.27 -1.71 28.41
N PHE A 10 -0.29 -1.10 27.73
CA PHE A 10 0.77 -0.33 28.38
C PHE A 10 0.20 0.85 29.17
N GLN A 11 -0.63 1.68 28.54
CA GLN A 11 -1.23 2.82 29.25
C GLN A 11 -2.05 2.39 30.47
N LYS A 12 -2.80 1.29 30.36
CA LYS A 12 -3.55 0.72 31.48
C LYS A 12 -2.65 0.24 32.62
N ALA A 13 -1.49 -0.35 32.31
CA ALA A 13 -0.55 -0.90 33.29
C ALA A 13 0.33 0.17 33.96
N PHE A 14 0.76 1.18 33.21
CA PHE A 14 1.74 2.18 33.66
C PHE A 14 1.13 3.55 33.97
N GLY A 15 -0.15 3.78 33.65
CA GLY A 15 -0.86 5.03 33.89
C GLY A 15 -0.50 6.16 32.92
N THR A 16 0.42 5.94 31.99
CA THR A 16 0.89 6.90 31.00
C THR A 16 1.02 6.25 29.62
N PRO A 17 0.87 6.99 28.51
CA PRO A 17 1.11 6.45 27.18
C PRO A 17 2.57 5.98 27.02
N MET A 18 2.80 5.03 26.12
CA MET A 18 4.14 4.57 25.76
C MET A 18 4.83 5.66 24.91
N GLY A 19 5.98 6.16 25.38
CA GLY A 19 6.77 7.22 24.73
C GLY A 19 6.68 8.57 25.44
N GLU A 20 7.34 9.57 24.89
CA GLU A 20 7.32 10.96 25.36
C GLU A 20 6.63 11.89 24.36
N SER A 21 6.20 13.07 24.80
CA SER A 21 5.62 14.08 23.89
C SER A 21 6.62 14.44 22.79
N GLY A 22 6.20 14.36 21.53
CA GLY A 22 7.08 14.56 20.38
C GLY A 22 7.82 13.31 19.89
N THR A 23 7.69 12.17 20.58
CA THR A 23 8.19 10.89 20.05
C THR A 23 7.19 10.30 19.06
N HIS A 24 7.66 9.92 17.88
CA HIS A 24 6.85 9.15 16.96
C HIS A 24 6.68 7.74 17.49
N PRO A 25 5.44 7.22 17.59
CA PRO A 25 5.27 5.80 17.85
C PRO A 25 5.91 5.05 16.68
N TRP A 26 6.94 4.24 16.93
CA TRP A 26 7.62 3.35 15.95
C TRP A 26 6.73 2.20 15.48
N SER A 27 5.43 2.44 15.55
CA SER A 27 4.38 1.47 15.68
C SER A 27 3.45 1.54 14.45
N GLN A 28 3.54 2.62 13.67
CA GLN A 28 2.83 2.80 12.41
C GLN A 28 3.69 3.52 11.37
N GLY A 29 3.89 2.87 10.23
CA GLY A 29 4.34 3.55 9.01
C GLY A 29 3.18 4.32 8.40
N TYR A 30 2.93 5.54 8.87
CA TYR A 30 2.03 6.46 8.18
C TYR A 30 2.86 7.31 7.20
N PRO A 31 2.34 7.64 6.01
CA PRO A 31 3.07 8.46 5.06
C PRO A 31 3.24 9.89 5.59
N LEU A 32 4.37 10.52 5.26
CA LEU A 32 4.57 11.93 5.56
C LEU A 32 3.52 12.75 4.78
N THR A 33 2.76 13.59 5.50
CA THR A 33 1.69 14.43 4.92
C THR A 33 2.18 15.81 4.47
N THR A 34 3.49 16.04 4.52
CA THR A 34 4.16 17.28 4.10
C THR A 34 5.12 17.01 2.94
N GLN A 35 5.53 18.08 2.25
CA GLN A 35 6.50 18.00 1.17
C GLN A 35 7.76 17.20 1.59
N ILE A 36 8.13 16.21 0.79
CA ILE A 36 9.39 15.47 0.96
C ILE A 36 10.53 16.37 0.47
N PRO A 37 11.59 16.61 1.26
CA PRO A 37 12.75 17.39 0.82
C PRO A 37 13.39 16.79 -0.44
N GLY A 38 13.52 17.58 -1.50
CA GLY A 38 14.04 17.14 -2.80
C GLY A 38 13.13 16.19 -3.60
N GLY A 39 11.95 15.86 -3.07
CA GLY A 39 10.95 15.04 -3.77
C GLY A 39 10.06 15.86 -4.72
N PRO A 40 9.23 15.18 -5.54
CA PRO A 40 8.22 15.82 -6.37
C PRO A 40 7.30 16.72 -5.56
N ALA A 41 6.85 17.82 -6.17
CA ALA A 41 5.93 18.76 -5.52
C ALA A 41 4.61 18.04 -5.16
N MET A 42 4.17 18.19 -3.91
CA MET A 42 2.90 17.61 -3.48
C MET A 42 1.73 18.29 -4.23
N PRO A 43 0.86 17.54 -4.91
CA PRO A 43 -0.27 18.12 -5.63
C PRO A 43 -1.25 18.75 -4.64
N LYS A 44 -1.73 19.96 -4.96
CA LYS A 44 -2.74 20.69 -4.17
C LYS A 44 -4.16 20.53 -4.70
N SER A 45 -4.29 20.18 -5.97
CA SER A 45 -5.54 19.94 -6.67
C SER A 45 -5.30 18.89 -7.75
N VAL A 46 -6.38 18.20 -8.12
CA VAL A 46 -6.43 17.32 -9.28
C VAL A 46 -7.66 17.77 -10.07
N ASP A 47 -7.45 18.15 -11.32
CA ASP A 47 -8.54 18.48 -12.21
C ASP A 47 -9.15 17.18 -12.74
N VAL A 48 -10.48 17.11 -12.72
CA VAL A 48 -11.25 15.93 -13.11
C VAL A 48 -12.33 16.39 -14.07
N ASP A 49 -12.43 15.75 -15.23
CA ASP A 49 -13.45 16.04 -16.23
C ASP A 49 -14.53 14.94 -16.29
N SER A 50 -15.48 15.07 -17.22
CA SER A 50 -16.56 14.10 -17.35
C SER A 50 -16.11 12.73 -17.87
N ALA A 51 -14.98 12.65 -18.59
CA ALA A 51 -14.41 11.40 -19.06
C ALA A 51 -13.78 10.60 -17.91
N ASP A 52 -13.20 11.28 -16.91
CA ASP A 52 -12.66 10.66 -15.70
C ASP A 52 -13.74 10.02 -14.80
N LEU A 53 -15.00 10.44 -14.94
CA LEU A 53 -16.13 9.90 -14.19
C LEU A 53 -16.74 8.64 -14.84
N LEU A 54 -16.25 8.24 -16.00
CA LEU A 54 -16.69 7.02 -16.67
C LEU A 54 -16.16 5.78 -15.94
N TYR A 55 -16.86 4.65 -16.12
CA TYR A 55 -16.37 3.39 -15.57
C TYR A 55 -14.98 3.06 -16.12
N PRO A 56 -14.00 2.80 -15.24
CA PRO A 56 -12.66 2.45 -15.67
C PRO A 56 -12.62 1.04 -16.27
N LYS A 57 -11.52 0.70 -16.92
CA LYS A 57 -11.25 -0.70 -17.28
C LYS A 57 -11.02 -1.51 -16.01
N ALA A 58 -11.54 -2.74 -15.99
CA ALA A 58 -11.42 -3.64 -14.83
C ALA A 58 -9.98 -3.94 -14.41
N TRP A 59 -9.01 -3.76 -15.31
CA TRP A 59 -7.59 -4.01 -15.10
C TRP A 59 -6.75 -2.73 -14.86
N GLY A 60 -7.38 -1.55 -14.85
CA GLY A 60 -6.70 -0.26 -14.70
C GLY A 60 -6.58 0.54 -16.00
N LEU A 61 -6.17 1.81 -15.91
CA LEU A 61 -5.96 2.63 -17.12
C LEU A 61 -4.69 2.19 -17.86
N PRO A 62 -4.69 2.07 -19.21
CA PRO A 62 -3.49 1.66 -19.97
C PRO A 62 -2.27 2.53 -19.69
N ALA A 63 -2.46 3.86 -19.65
CA ALA A 63 -1.37 4.80 -19.37
C ALA A 63 -0.75 4.55 -17.99
N LEU A 64 -1.58 4.38 -16.95
CA LEU A 64 -1.10 4.07 -15.61
C LEU A 64 -0.34 2.73 -15.55
N ARG A 65 -0.82 1.70 -16.25
CA ARG A 65 -0.15 0.39 -16.30
C ARG A 65 1.23 0.50 -16.94
N ASN A 66 1.35 1.27 -18.03
CA ASN A 66 2.62 1.49 -18.71
C ASN A 66 3.62 2.24 -17.81
N GLU A 67 3.19 3.33 -17.18
CA GLU A 67 4.02 4.11 -16.24
C GLU A 67 4.52 3.26 -15.05
N ILE A 68 3.67 2.38 -14.50
CA ILE A 68 4.08 1.45 -13.45
C ILE A 68 5.15 0.47 -13.96
N ALA A 69 4.95 -0.13 -15.13
CA ALA A 69 5.94 -1.05 -15.71
C ALA A 69 7.29 -0.35 -15.96
N GLU A 70 7.26 0.86 -16.52
CA GLU A 70 8.46 1.68 -16.76
C GLU A 70 9.17 2.04 -15.45
N TYR A 71 8.44 2.46 -14.42
CA TYR A 71 9.00 2.73 -13.09
C TYR A 71 9.73 1.51 -12.54
N TYR A 72 9.11 0.33 -12.59
CA TYR A 72 9.70 -0.90 -12.06
C TYR A 72 10.91 -1.37 -12.88
N ASN A 73 10.87 -1.23 -14.20
CA ASN A 73 12.01 -1.55 -15.06
C ASN A 73 13.18 -0.59 -14.85
N HIS A 74 12.91 0.70 -14.66
CA HIS A 74 13.94 1.71 -14.46
C HIS A 74 14.68 1.54 -13.12
N HIS A 75 13.93 1.27 -12.04
CA HIS A 75 14.50 1.21 -10.69
C HIS A 75 14.93 -0.18 -10.23
N TYR A 76 14.35 -1.23 -10.81
CA TYR A 76 14.54 -2.61 -10.33
C TYR A 76 14.84 -3.63 -11.43
N GLU A 77 14.98 -3.20 -12.70
CA GLU A 77 15.25 -4.11 -13.84
C GLU A 77 14.23 -5.27 -13.92
N ALA A 78 12.97 -4.98 -13.61
CA ALA A 78 11.94 -6.00 -13.41
C ALA A 78 11.63 -6.85 -14.67
N GLY A 79 11.88 -6.35 -15.87
CA GLY A 79 11.66 -7.06 -17.13
C GLY A 79 10.17 -7.31 -17.44
N ILE A 80 9.30 -6.39 -17.00
CA ILE A 80 7.83 -6.50 -17.12
C ILE A 80 7.27 -5.49 -18.11
N ASP A 81 6.10 -5.76 -18.68
CA ASP A 81 5.33 -4.83 -19.49
C ASP A 81 3.95 -4.55 -18.89
N LEU A 82 3.14 -3.74 -19.58
CA LEU A 82 1.80 -3.41 -19.09
C LEU A 82 0.90 -4.64 -18.89
N GLU A 83 1.10 -5.74 -19.63
CA GLU A 83 0.30 -6.97 -19.53
C GLU A 83 0.57 -7.72 -18.23
N ASN A 84 1.71 -7.46 -17.58
CA ASN A 84 2.01 -7.96 -16.25
C ASN A 84 1.37 -7.13 -15.11
N ILE A 85 0.80 -5.96 -15.40
CA ILE A 85 0.28 -5.02 -14.39
C ILE A 85 -1.24 -5.05 -14.34
N MET A 86 -1.81 -5.14 -13.13
CA MET A 86 -3.23 -4.94 -12.86
C MET A 86 -3.41 -3.98 -11.67
N VAL A 87 -4.30 -3.00 -11.80
CA VAL A 87 -4.50 -1.94 -10.79
C VAL A 87 -5.71 -2.26 -9.91
N PHE A 88 -5.51 -2.22 -8.59
CA PHE A 88 -6.54 -2.44 -7.58
C PHE A 88 -6.66 -1.22 -6.63
N ALA A 89 -7.82 -1.07 -6.00
CA ALA A 89 -8.08 -0.06 -4.97
C ALA A 89 -7.42 -0.43 -3.62
N GLY A 90 -6.09 -0.51 -3.62
CA GLY A 90 -5.27 -0.88 -2.47
C GLY A 90 -4.74 -2.32 -2.52
N GLY A 91 -3.77 -2.61 -1.65
CA GLY A 91 -3.05 -3.90 -1.66
C GLY A 91 -3.91 -5.10 -1.25
N ARG A 92 -4.85 -4.94 -0.31
CA ARG A 92 -5.69 -6.05 0.17
C ARG A 92 -6.61 -6.61 -0.92
N PRO A 93 -7.38 -5.79 -1.67
CA PRO A 93 -8.12 -6.30 -2.83
C PRO A 93 -7.26 -7.06 -3.83
N GLY A 94 -6.07 -6.55 -4.16
CA GLY A 94 -5.15 -7.23 -5.09
C GLY A 94 -4.71 -8.61 -4.59
N LEU A 95 -4.34 -8.72 -3.30
CA LEU A 95 -3.95 -10.01 -2.71
C LEU A 95 -5.10 -11.01 -2.69
N VAL A 96 -6.31 -10.58 -2.30
CA VAL A 96 -7.49 -11.46 -2.31
C VAL A 96 -7.77 -11.95 -3.73
N THR A 97 -7.66 -11.08 -4.74
CA THR A 97 -7.81 -11.49 -6.14
C THR A 97 -6.77 -12.53 -6.56
N LEU A 98 -5.50 -12.39 -6.16
CA LEU A 98 -4.48 -13.41 -6.42
C LEU A 98 -4.83 -14.76 -5.78
N LEU A 99 -5.31 -14.74 -4.53
CA LEU A 99 -5.74 -15.97 -3.85
C LEU A 99 -6.93 -16.65 -4.54
N LEU A 100 -7.84 -15.88 -5.15
CA LEU A 100 -8.97 -16.44 -5.90
C LEU A 100 -8.54 -17.11 -7.22
N PHE A 101 -7.38 -16.75 -7.77
CA PHE A 101 -6.83 -17.38 -8.98
C PHE A 101 -5.91 -18.58 -8.69
N LEU A 102 -5.50 -18.78 -7.42
CA LEU A 102 -4.71 -19.94 -7.04
C LEU A 102 -5.53 -21.23 -7.15
N GLN A 103 -4.92 -22.25 -7.75
CA GLN A 103 -5.51 -23.58 -7.81
C GLN A 103 -5.49 -24.23 -6.43
N SER A 104 -6.50 -25.05 -6.12
CA SER A 104 -6.70 -25.62 -4.79
C SER A 104 -5.57 -26.55 -4.32
N ASP A 105 -4.77 -27.06 -5.26
CA ASP A 105 -3.64 -27.96 -5.02
C ASP A 105 -2.30 -27.22 -4.87
N ILE A 106 -2.28 -25.89 -5.03
CA ILE A 106 -1.07 -25.08 -4.82
C ILE A 106 -0.93 -24.71 -3.34
N ASN A 107 0.17 -25.11 -2.73
CA ASN A 107 0.51 -24.74 -1.36
C ASN A 107 1.28 -23.42 -1.32
N VAL A 108 0.78 -22.43 -0.58
CA VAL A 108 1.43 -21.13 -0.36
C VAL A 108 2.18 -21.14 0.97
N ARG A 109 3.36 -20.52 1.01
CA ARG A 109 4.14 -20.33 2.25
C ARG A 109 4.12 -18.84 2.62
N ILE A 110 3.68 -18.54 3.84
CA ILE A 110 3.65 -17.18 4.39
C ILE A 110 4.62 -17.14 5.57
N ALA A 111 5.40 -16.07 5.68
CA ALA A 111 6.30 -15.89 6.81
C ALA A 111 5.51 -15.69 8.11
N SER A 112 5.97 -16.25 9.23
CA SER A 112 5.27 -16.11 10.52
C SER A 112 5.31 -14.68 11.10
N THR A 113 6.20 -13.83 10.58
CA THR A 113 6.36 -12.42 10.98
C THR A 113 5.70 -11.45 9.99
N GLU A 114 4.85 -11.96 9.09
CA GLU A 114 4.25 -11.18 8.02
C GLU A 114 3.24 -10.15 8.54
N TYR A 115 2.91 -9.18 7.68
CA TYR A 115 1.92 -8.16 7.96
C TYR A 115 0.55 -8.78 8.30
N THR A 116 0.10 -8.63 9.55
CA THR A 116 -1.14 -9.22 10.11
C THR A 116 -2.41 -9.17 9.22
N PRO A 117 -2.63 -8.13 8.38
CA PRO A 117 -3.74 -8.12 7.43
C PRO A 117 -3.62 -9.00 6.18
N TYR A 118 -2.49 -9.69 5.98
CA TYR A 118 -2.26 -10.73 4.97
C TYR A 118 -2.54 -12.11 5.56
#